data_AF-A0A2H6B4F7-F1
#
_entry.id   AF-A0A2H6B4F7-F1
#
_cell.length_a   1.000
_cell.length_b   1.000
_cell.length_c   1.000
_cell.angle_alpha   90.00
_cell.angle_beta   90.00
_cell.angle_gamma   90.00
#
_symmetry.space_group_name_H-M   'P 1'
#
loop_
_entity.id
_entity.type
_entity.pdbx_description
1 polymer ?
#
loop_
_entity_poly.entity_id
_entity_poly.type
_entity_poly.pdbx_seq_one_letter_code
_entity_poly.pdbx_strand_id
1 'polypeptide(L)' 'MLRLVGTLIDREGAVALVQREGEPQLVRLAVGDRLGAWQVIAIAADRLVLSDGQQEREWRLLQ' A
#
# COMPACT_ATOMS: atom_id res chain seq x y z
N MET A 1 -8.15 -8.22 6.71
CA MET A 1 -7.00 -8.40 5.80
C MET A 1 -6.86 -7.19 4.86
N LEU A 2 -5.66 -6.86 4.40
CA LEU A 2 -5.41 -5.80 3.41
C LEU A 2 -5.10 -6.47 2.06
N ARG A 3 -5.71 -5.98 0.97
CA ARG A 3 -5.45 -6.43 -0.40
C ARG A 3 -4.93 -5.26 -1.23
N LEU A 4 -3.80 -5.45 -1.92
CA LEU A 4 -3.34 -4.52 -2.94
C LEU A 4 -4.14 -4.75 -4.22
N VAL A 5 -4.78 -3.70 -4.72
CA VAL A 5 -5.65 -3.74 -5.91
C VAL A 5 -4.93 -3.19 -7.13
N GLY A 6 -4.11 -2.15 -6.95
CA GLY A 6 -3.35 -1.55 -8.04
C GLY A 6 -2.27 -0.62 -7.50
N THR A 7 -1.31 -0.29 -8.36
CA THR A 7 -0.34 0.77 -8.14
C THR A 7 -0.37 1.71 -9.35
N LEU A 8 -0.13 3.00 -9.10
CA LEU A 8 0.06 4.02 -10.13
C LEU A 8 1.40 4.69 -9.84
N ILE A 9 2.28 4.72 -10.84
CA ILE A 9 3.61 5.30 -10.73
C ILE A 9 3.81 6.23 -11.91
N ASP A 10 4.18 7.47 -11.61
CA ASP A 10 4.49 8.50 -12.60
C ASP A 10 5.72 9.31 -12.19
N ARG A 11 5.92 10.49 -12.79
CA ARG A 11 7.06 11.37 -12.50
C ARG A 11 6.91 12.12 -11.17
N GLU A 12 5.70 12.24 -10.64
CA GLU A 12 5.39 12.96 -9.41
C GLU A 12 5.44 12.04 -8.19
N GLY A 13 5.26 10.73 -8.39
CA GLY A 13 5.51 9.73 -7.36
C GLY A 13 4.83 8.40 -7.60
N ALA A 14 4.55 7.70 -6.50
CA ALA A 14 3.90 6.40 -6.51
C ALA A 14 2.73 6.37 -5.52
N VAL A 15 1.64 5.75 -5.95
CA VAL A 15 0.41 5.59 -5.18
C VAL A 15 -0.06 4.14 -5.27
N ALA A 16 -0.52 3.58 -4.16
CA ALA A 16 -1.15 2.27 -4.08
C ALA A 16 -2.65 2.42 -3.79
N LEU A 17 -3.46 1.60 -4.47
CA LEU A 17 -4.87 1.42 -4.17
C LEU A 17 -5.03 0.12 -3.40
N VAL A 18 -5.53 0.21 -2.19
CA VAL A 18 -5.74 -0.94 -1.31
C VAL A 18 -7.21 -1.10 -0.94
N GLN A 19 -7.65 -2.33 -0.78
CA GLN A 19 -8.95 -2.66 -0.23
C GLN A 19 -8.77 -3.32 1.13
N ARG A 20 -9.54 -2.86 2.12
CA ARG A 20 -9.65 -3.54 3.41
C ARG A 20 -10.77 -4.56 3.34
N GLU A 21 -10.51 -5.74 3.86
CA GLU A 21 -11.52 -6.79 3.98
C GLU A 21 -12.74 -6.30 4.77
N GLY A 22 -13.93 -6.54 4.23
CA GLY A 22 -15.19 -6.04 4.81
C GLY A 22 -15.54 -4.60 4.41
N GLU A 23 -14.64 -3.87 3.74
CA GLU A 23 -14.91 -2.52 3.25
C GLU A 23 -14.94 -2.51 1.71
N PRO A 24 -16.04 -2.05 1.08
CA PRO A 24 -16.13 -1.99 -0.38
C PRO A 24 -15.29 -0.86 -0.98
N GLN A 25 -14.79 0.06 -0.16
CA GLN A 25 -14.10 1.26 -0.62
C GLN A 25 -12.60 1.00 -0.83
N LEU A 26 -12.07 1.56 -1.92
CA LEU A 26 -10.62 1.61 -2.15
C LEU A 26 -10.03 2.78 -1.38
N VAL A 27 -8.93 2.52 -0.68
CA VAL A 27 -8.13 3.53 0.01
C VAL A 27 -6.88 3.80 -0.81
N ARG A 28 -6.61 5.09 -1.01
CA ARG A 28 -5.39 5.58 -1.66
C ARG A 28 -4.28 5.72 -0.62
N LEU A 29 -3.10 5.16 -0.88
CA LEU A 29 -1.91 5.28 -0.05
C LEU A 29 -0.72 5.79 -0.86
N ALA A 30 0.01 6.77 -0.33
CA ALA A 30 1.30 7.24 -0.83
C ALA A 30 2.40 6.97 0.20
N VAL A 31 3.67 7.08 -0.22
CA VAL A 31 4.81 6.99 0.69
C VAL A 31 4.68 8.04 1.79
N GLY A 32 4.80 7.61 3.05
CA GLY A 32 4.58 8.44 4.23
C GLY A 32 3.18 8.31 4.86
N ASP A 33 2.18 7.84 4.12
CA ASP A 33 0.83 7.66 4.65
C ASP A 33 0.80 6.57 5.75
N ARG A 34 -0.14 6.70 6.69
CA ARG A 34 -0.31 5.76 7.81
C ARG A 34 -1.58 4.94 7.68
N LEU A 35 -1.47 3.67 8.07
CA LEU A 35 -2.54 2.69 8.15
C LEU A 35 -2.52 2.04 9.54
N GLY A 36 -3.14 2.70 10.52
CA GLY A 36 -3.01 2.30 11.93
C GLY A 36 -1.57 2.52 12.41
N ALA A 37 -0.94 1.47 12.95
CA ALA A 37 0.46 1.49 13.39
C ALA A 37 1.48 1.40 12.23
N TRP A 38 1.02 1.11 11.02
CA TRP A 38 1.88 0.91 9.85
C TRP A 38 2.04 2.21 9.06
N GLN A 39 3.21 2.44 8.50
CA GLN A 39 3.54 3.53 7.60
C GLN A 39 3.98 2.98 6.24
N VAL A 40 3.54 3.62 5.16
CA VAL A 40 4.00 3.28 3.81
C VAL A 40 5.44 3.75 3.64
N ILE A 41 6.35 2.80 3.42
CA ILE A 41 7.78 3.10 3.24
C ILE A 41 8.24 2.94 1.78
N ALA A 42 7.55 2.12 0.98
CA ALA A 42 7.83 1.98 -0.43
C ALA A 42 6.60 1.53 -1.23
N ILE A 43 6.49 2.02 -2.46
CA ILE A 43 5.53 1.56 -3.47
C ILE A 43 6.32 1.29 -4.75
N ALA A 44 6.17 0.09 -5.30
CA ALA A 44 6.74 -0.31 -6.58
C ALA A 44 5.64 -0.86 -7.50
N ALA A 45 5.97 -1.17 -8.75
CA ALA A 45 4.98 -1.50 -9.78
C ALA A 45 4.05 -2.66 -9.38
N ASP A 46 4.54 -3.63 -8.62
CA ASP A 46 3.82 -4.84 -8.25
C ASP A 46 3.59 -5.00 -6.74
N ARG A 47 4.09 -4.07 -5.92
CA ARG A 47 4.09 -4.22 -4.47
C ARG A 47 3.95 -2.92 -3.68
N LEU A 48 3.39 -3.07 -2.49
CA LEU A 48 3.31 -2.08 -1.43
C LEU A 48 4.07 -2.60 -0.21
N VAL A 49 4.95 -1.78 0.36
CA VAL A 49 5.69 -2.11 1.59
C VAL A 49 5.27 -1.16 2.70
N LEU A 50 4.80 -1.73 3.80
CA LEU A 50 4.50 -1.01 5.04
C LEU A 50 5.49 -1.42 6.14
N SER A 51 5.81 -0.49 7.03
CA SER A 51 6.60 -0.75 8.23
C SER A 51 5.93 -0.17 9.46
N ASP A 52 6.03 -0.86 10.60
CA ASP A 52 5.67 -0.32 11.93
C ASP A 52 6.90 0.17 12.73
N GLY A 53 8.07 0.25 12.07
CA GLY A 53 9.35 0.62 12.68
C GLY A 53 10.13 -0.56 13.28
N GLN A 54 9.50 -1.74 13.44
CA GLN A 54 10.19 -2.96 13.87
C GLN A 54 10.22 -4.05 12.80
N GLN A 55 9.14 -4.14 12.02
CA GLN A 55 8.97 -5.12 10.97
C GLN A 55 8.51 -4.44 9.68
N GLU A 56 8.84 -5.08 8.57
CA GLU A 56 8.34 -4.72 7.26
C GLU A 56 7.38 -5.81 6.77
N ARG A 57 6.32 -5.38 6.10
CA ARG A 57 5.36 -6.28 5.44
C ARG A 57 5.12 -5.82 4.02
N GLU A 58 5.07 -6.80 3.15
CA GLU A 58 4.90 -6.61 1.73
C GLU A 58 3.54 -7.18 1.29
N TRP A 59 2.80 -6.38 0.50
CA TRP A 59 1.61 -6.81 -0.22
C TRP A 59 1.89 -6.74 -1.71
N ARG A 60 1.64 -7.84 -2.42
CA ARG A 60 1.83 -7.93 -3.87
C ARG A 60 0.49 -7.93 -4.60
N LEU A 61 0.50 -7.42 -5.83
CA LEU A 61 -0.61 -7.63 -6.75
C LEU A 61 -0.72 -9.13 -7.02
N LEU A 62 -1.93 -9.67 -6.83
CA LEU A 62 -2.23 -11.03 -7.26
C LEU A 62 -2.28 -11.01 -8.79
N GLN A 63 -1.40 -11.79 -9.43
CA GLN A 63 -1.41 -12.02 -10.88
C GLN A 63 -2.66 -12.79 -11.30
#